data_AF-A0A5N5PDV5-F1
#
_entry.id   AF-A0A5N5PDV5-F1
#
_cell.length_a   1.000
_cell.length_b   1.000
_cell.length_c   1.000
_cell.angle_alpha   90.00
_cell.angle_beta   90.00
_cell.angle_gamma   90.00
#
_symmetry.space_group_name_H-M   'P 1'
#
loop_
_entity.id
_entity.type
_entity.pdbx_description
1 polymer ?
#
loop_
_entity_poly.entity_id
_entity_poly.type
_entity_poly.pdbx_seq_one_letter_code
_entity_poly.pdbx_strand_id
1 'polypeptide(L)'
;MDSNNAPTPSTWPGYPIPVNKGTMAVFEKIFTKPYQGELPWSDFNKAMESVGWTRDKKAEGSRVSYKPPGPPVPNKVFKPHCGGKTTIEKDDIGHICRDLNKLYGWDLDSFVLASNEAST
;
A
#
# COMPACT_ATOMS: atom_id res chain seq x y z
N MET A 1 -12.22 -23.35 7.22
CA MET A 1 -11.64 -22.52 6.14
C MET A 1 -12.40 -21.21 6.19
N ASP A 2 -11.91 -20.24 6.96
CA ASP A 2 -12.65 -19.00 7.20
C ASP A 2 -12.39 -18.02 6.06
N SER A 3 -13.27 -18.09 5.06
CA SER A 3 -13.47 -17.02 4.10
C SER A 3 -14.19 -15.86 4.80
N ASN A 4 -13.79 -14.62 4.53
CA ASN A 4 -14.55 -13.37 4.75
C ASN A 4 -14.34 -12.61 6.07
N ASN A 5 -13.11 -12.23 6.42
CA ASN A 5 -12.94 -11.11 7.36
C ASN A 5 -11.70 -10.26 7.01
N ALA A 6 -11.59 -9.85 5.75
CA ALA A 6 -10.74 -8.69 5.46
C ALA A 6 -11.33 -7.50 6.24
N PRO A 7 -10.52 -6.71 6.98
CA PRO A 7 -11.05 -5.56 7.69
C PRO A 7 -11.72 -4.60 6.71
N THR A 8 -12.82 -3.96 7.10
CA THR A 8 -13.49 -2.96 6.25
C THR A 8 -12.59 -1.73 6.11
N PRO A 9 -12.24 -1.28 4.90
CA PRO A 9 -11.30 -0.18 4.73
C PRO A 9 -11.81 1.15 5.31
N SER A 10 -13.13 1.31 5.50
CA SER A 10 -13.75 2.46 6.17
C SER A 10 -13.33 2.69 7.63
N THR A 11 -12.70 1.71 8.29
CA THR A 11 -12.16 1.88 9.64
C THR A 11 -10.79 2.53 9.65
N TRP A 12 -10.22 2.83 8.49
CA TRP A 12 -8.94 3.52 8.40
C TRP A 12 -9.06 5.02 8.70
N PRO A 13 -8.09 5.60 9.45
CA PRO A 13 -8.05 7.04 9.66
C PRO A 13 -8.04 7.78 8.32
N GLY A 14 -9.01 8.66 8.12
CA GLY A 14 -9.11 9.48 6.92
C GLY A 14 -9.57 8.73 5.66
N TYR A 15 -10.35 7.65 5.79
CA TYR A 15 -10.99 7.00 4.64
C TYR A 15 -12.13 7.88 4.04
N PRO A 16 -12.26 7.97 2.70
CA PRO A 16 -11.32 7.47 1.70
C PRO A 16 -10.01 8.27 1.73
N ILE A 17 -8.89 7.58 1.55
CA ILE A 17 -7.55 8.13 1.80
C ILE A 17 -7.18 9.13 0.68
N PRO A 18 -7.01 10.43 1.00
CA PRO A 18 -6.63 11.41 0.00
C PRO A 18 -5.15 11.26 -0.40
N VAL A 19 -4.87 11.20 -1.69
CA VAL A 19 -3.52 11.01 -2.25
C VAL A 19 -3.24 11.95 -3.42
N ASN A 20 -1.95 12.26 -3.65
CA ASN A 20 -1.55 13.00 -4.85
C ASN A 20 -1.55 12.09 -6.10
N LYS A 21 -1.47 12.70 -7.29
CA LYS A 21 -1.51 11.98 -8.59
C LYS A 21 -0.44 10.89 -8.73
N GLY A 22 0.78 11.12 -8.24
CA GLY A 22 1.86 10.15 -8.32
C GLY A 22 1.61 8.92 -7.44
N THR A 23 1.10 9.14 -6.24
CA THR A 23 0.70 8.08 -5.30
C THR A 23 -0.50 7.29 -5.86
N MET A 24 -1.48 7.99 -6.44
CA MET A 24 -2.62 7.34 -7.11
C MET A 24 -2.16 6.39 -8.22
N ALA A 25 -1.26 6.84 -9.10
CA ALA A 25 -0.74 6.00 -10.18
C ALA A 25 -0.03 4.73 -9.68
N VAL A 26 0.62 4.80 -8.51
CA VAL A 26 1.20 3.61 -7.86
C VAL A 26 0.12 2.65 -7.39
N PHE A 27 -0.93 3.14 -6.73
CA PHE A 27 -2.03 2.29 -6.25
C PHE A 27 -2.89 1.74 -7.39
N GLU A 28 -3.11 2.49 -8.46
CA GLU A 28 -3.74 1.99 -9.69
C GLU A 28 -2.98 0.78 -10.25
N LYS A 29 -1.64 0.85 -10.32
CA LYS A 29 -0.80 -0.30 -10.74
C LYS A 29 -0.94 -1.51 -9.82
N ILE A 30 -1.14 -1.29 -8.52
CA ILE A 30 -1.24 -2.37 -7.53
C ILE A 30 -2.61 -3.02 -7.55
N PHE A 31 -3.69 -2.24 -7.64
CA PHE A 31 -5.05 -2.76 -7.47
C PHE A 31 -5.77 -3.07 -8.79
N THR A 32 -5.25 -2.64 -9.94
CA THR A 32 -5.84 -2.93 -11.26
C THR A 32 -5.32 -4.25 -11.82
N LYS A 33 -6.24 -5.14 -12.19
CA LYS A 33 -5.94 -6.39 -12.91
C LYS A 33 -6.23 -6.24 -14.41
N PRO A 34 -5.52 -6.95 -15.29
CA PRO A 34 -4.36 -7.80 -15.01
C PRO A 34 -3.13 -6.97 -14.60
N TYR A 35 -2.33 -7.47 -13.66
CA TYR A 35 -1.10 -6.80 -13.26
C TYR A 35 -0.14 -6.75 -14.46
N GLN A 36 0.34 -5.55 -14.79
CA GLN A 36 1.18 -5.29 -15.95
C GLN A 36 2.34 -4.37 -15.59
N GLY A 37 3.47 -4.58 -16.27
CA GLY A 37 4.67 -3.74 -16.13
C GLY A 37 5.42 -3.95 -14.82
N GLU A 38 6.27 -2.99 -14.51
CA GLU A 38 7.11 -2.95 -13.30
C GLU A 38 6.78 -1.70 -12.47
N LEU A 39 6.96 -1.83 -11.15
CA LEU A 39 6.80 -0.74 -10.19
C LEU A 39 8.11 -0.54 -9.43
N PRO A 40 8.81 0.60 -9.57
CA PRO A 40 10.00 0.86 -8.78
C PRO A 40 9.72 0.78 -7.28
N TRP A 41 10.60 0.09 -6.53
CA TRP A 41 10.48 0.01 -5.07
C TRP A 41 10.51 1.39 -4.43
N SER A 42 11.28 2.33 -4.98
CA SER A 42 11.33 3.72 -4.51
C SER A 42 9.96 4.40 -4.55
N ASP A 43 9.20 4.18 -5.62
CA ASP A 43 7.89 4.82 -5.82
C ASP A 43 6.85 4.18 -4.92
N PHE A 44 6.90 2.86 -4.80
CA PHE A 44 6.09 2.14 -3.81
C PHE A 44 6.33 2.62 -2.38
N ASN A 45 7.60 2.76 -1.98
CA ASN A 45 7.98 3.28 -0.66
C ASN A 45 7.40 4.67 -0.40
N LYS A 46 7.58 5.60 -1.34
CA LYS A 46 7.07 6.97 -1.24
C LYS A 46 5.54 7.00 -1.16
N ALA A 47 4.86 6.15 -1.93
CA ALA A 47 3.41 6.05 -1.92
C ALA A 47 2.88 5.52 -0.57
N MET A 48 3.52 4.50 0.02
CA MET A 48 3.13 4.01 1.35
C MET A 48 3.38 5.06 2.44
N GLU A 49 4.53 5.73 2.40
CA GLU A 49 4.87 6.79 3.36
C GLU A 49 3.93 8.00 3.25
N SER A 50 3.49 8.37 2.03
CA SER A 50 2.57 9.50 1.82
C SER A 50 1.18 9.26 2.42
N VAL A 51 0.75 8.00 2.54
CA VAL A 51 -0.49 7.60 3.23
C VAL A 51 -0.29 7.28 4.70
N GLY A 52 0.79 7.79 5.31
CA GLY A 52 1.02 7.77 6.75
C GLY A 52 1.69 6.50 7.27
N TRP A 53 2.09 5.56 6.41
CA TRP A 53 2.82 4.39 6.88
C TRP A 53 4.25 4.72 7.24
N THR A 54 4.73 4.10 8.32
CA THR A 54 6.12 4.24 8.72
C THR A 54 6.92 3.04 8.25
N ARG A 55 7.90 3.27 7.37
CA ARG A 55 8.87 2.25 6.97
C ARG A 55 9.89 2.03 8.08
N ASP A 56 10.12 0.78 8.43
CA ASP A 56 11.24 0.39 9.30
C ASP A 56 12.53 0.37 8.48
N LYS A 57 13.33 1.44 8.62
CA LYS A 57 14.61 1.59 7.94
C LYS A 57 15.73 0.72 8.53
N LYS A 58 15.51 0.08 9.68
CA LYS A 58 16.48 -0.86 10.28
C LYS A 58 16.31 -2.28 9.74
N ALA A 59 15.16 -2.58 9.14
CA ALA A 59 14.92 -3.80 8.39
C ALA A 59 15.45 -3.63 6.96
N GLU A 60 16.77 -3.51 6.80
CA GLU A 60 17.42 -3.58 5.48
C GLU A 60 17.91 -5.02 5.25
N GLY A 61 17.41 -5.66 4.19
CA GLY A 61 17.59 -7.08 3.88
C GLY A 61 16.61 -7.51 2.79
N SER A 62 16.27 -8.80 2.71
CA SER A 62 15.36 -9.35 1.69
C SER A 62 13.88 -8.94 1.84
N ARG A 63 13.54 -8.14 2.86
CA ARG A 63 12.17 -7.69 3.17
C ARG A 63 12.16 -6.22 3.59
N VAL A 64 11.17 -5.48 3.13
CA VAL A 64 10.87 -4.14 3.66
C VAL A 64 9.71 -4.26 4.65
N SER A 65 9.79 -3.63 5.82
CA SER A 65 8.71 -3.68 6.82
C SER A 65 8.01 -2.33 6.94
N TYR A 66 6.68 -2.31 6.94
CA TYR A 66 5.88 -1.10 7.12
C TYR A 66 4.92 -1.25 8.30
N LYS A 67 4.81 -0.20 9.10
CA LYS A 67 3.83 -0.06 10.18
C LYS A 67 2.68 0.83 9.71
N PRO A 68 1.41 0.38 9.85
CA PRO A 68 0.26 1.17 9.46
C PRO A 68 0.07 2.39 10.40
N PRO A 69 -0.49 3.51 9.92
CA PRO A 69 -0.93 4.60 10.78
C PRO A 69 -2.13 4.20 11.65
N GLY A 70 -2.09 4.59 12.92
CA GLY A 70 -3.21 4.46 13.86
C GLY A 70 -3.31 3.11 14.60
N PRO A 71 -3.92 3.09 15.81
CA PRO A 71 -4.31 1.88 16.52
C PRO A 71 -5.79 1.48 16.26
N PRO A 72 -6.20 0.19 16.30
CA PRO A 72 -5.48 -1.04 16.02
C PRO A 72 -6.21 -1.85 14.93
N VAL A 73 -5.88 -1.66 13.64
CA VAL A 73 -5.95 -2.81 12.71
C VAL A 73 -4.99 -3.86 13.29
N PRO A 74 -5.34 -5.16 13.37
CA PRO A 74 -4.52 -6.15 14.06
C PRO A 74 -3.10 -6.04 13.53
N ASN A 75 -2.16 -5.69 14.42
CA ASN A 75 -0.73 -5.33 14.30
C ASN A 75 0.12 -6.13 13.28
N LYS A 76 -0.39 -6.35 12.07
CA LYS A 76 0.27 -7.12 11.05
C LYS A 76 1.10 -6.10 10.30
N VAL A 77 2.39 -6.13 10.59
CA VAL A 77 3.40 -5.41 9.83
C VAL A 77 3.33 -5.92 8.39
N PHE A 78 3.19 -5.01 7.43
CA PHE A 78 3.28 -5.38 6.03
C PHE A 78 4.75 -5.61 5.69
N LYS A 79 5.09 -6.81 5.19
CA LYS A 79 6.48 -7.23 4.97
C LYS A 79 6.71 -7.83 3.58
N PRO A 80 6.55 -7.06 2.49
CA PRO A 80 6.75 -7.60 1.16
C PRO A 80 8.24 -7.95 0.95
N HIS A 81 8.47 -9.02 0.20
CA HIS A 81 9.81 -9.50 -0.12
C HIS A 81 10.38 -8.70 -1.27
N CYS A 82 11.51 -8.01 -1.07
CA CYS A 82 12.16 -7.22 -2.12
C CYS A 82 13.33 -7.96 -2.77
N GLY A 83 13.95 -8.94 -2.10
CA GLY A 83 15.03 -9.76 -2.66
C GLY A 83 16.23 -8.98 -3.22
N GLY A 84 16.43 -7.72 -2.81
CA GLY A 84 17.46 -6.82 -3.37
C GLY A 84 17.11 -6.26 -4.76
N LYS A 85 15.90 -6.49 -5.27
CA LYS A 85 15.43 -5.95 -6.55
C LYS A 85 15.18 -4.45 -6.44
N THR A 86 15.41 -3.74 -7.54
CA THR A 86 15.07 -2.31 -7.67
C THR A 86 13.63 -2.07 -8.12
N THR A 87 13.02 -3.07 -8.75
CA THR A 87 11.63 -3.06 -9.21
C THR A 87 10.83 -4.21 -8.62
N ILE A 88 9.53 -3.97 -8.47
CA ILE A 88 8.51 -4.96 -8.10
C ILE A 88 7.96 -5.52 -9.41
N GLU A 89 8.14 -6.82 -9.60
CA GLU A 89 7.65 -7.54 -10.77
C GLU A 89 6.16 -7.86 -10.65
N LYS A 90 5.54 -8.20 -11.78
CA LYS A 90 4.12 -8.53 -11.89
C LYS A 90 3.60 -9.47 -10.78
N ASP A 91 4.30 -10.57 -10.52
CA ASP A 91 3.86 -11.56 -9.54
C ASP A 91 3.95 -11.01 -8.11
N ASP A 92 4.97 -10.20 -7.83
CA ASP A 92 5.14 -9.51 -6.56
C ASP A 92 4.07 -8.42 -6.37
N ILE A 93 3.66 -7.71 -7.44
CA ILE A 93 2.52 -6.78 -7.40
C ILE A 93 1.24 -7.52 -6.99
N GLY A 94 1.01 -8.72 -7.54
CA GLY A 94 -0.14 -9.54 -7.17
C GLY A 94 -0.13 -9.98 -5.69
N HIS A 95 1.05 -10.32 -5.17
CA HIS A 95 1.22 -10.61 -3.74
C HIS A 95 0.96 -9.38 -2.86
N ILE A 96 1.50 -8.23 -3.23
CA ILE A 96 1.28 -6.95 -2.52
C ILE A 96 -0.20 -6.60 -2.50
N CYS A 97 -0.89 -6.65 -3.65
CA CYS A 97 -2.32 -6.38 -3.75
C CYS A 97 -3.13 -7.30 -2.83
N ARG A 98 -2.89 -8.61 -2.91
CA ARG A 98 -3.57 -9.60 -2.06
C ARG A 98 -3.35 -9.32 -0.58
N ASP A 99 -2.11 -9.02 -0.19
CA ASP A 99 -1.76 -8.82 1.21
C ASP A 99 -2.34 -7.50 1.73
N LEU A 100 -2.30 -6.41 0.94
CA LEU A 100 -2.93 -5.14 1.32
C LEU A 100 -4.45 -5.29 1.48
N ASN A 101 -5.11 -6.00 0.56
CA ASN A 101 -6.54 -6.28 0.66
C ASN A 101 -6.87 -7.16 1.88
N LYS A 102 -6.12 -8.25 2.08
CA LYS A 102 -6.39 -9.20 3.17
C LYS A 102 -6.11 -8.61 4.56
N LEU A 103 -5.05 -7.82 4.69
CA LEU A 103 -4.61 -7.29 5.98
C LEU A 103 -5.32 -6.00 6.36
N TYR A 104 -5.73 -5.20 5.38
CA TYR A 104 -6.18 -3.82 5.61
C TYR A 104 -7.49 -3.46 4.91
N GLY A 105 -8.04 -4.36 4.08
CA GLY A 105 -9.24 -4.11 3.30
C GLY A 105 -9.03 -3.25 2.07
N TRP A 106 -7.79 -2.86 1.78
CA TRP A 106 -7.52 -1.87 0.74
C TRP A 106 -7.78 -2.41 -0.67
N ASP A 107 -8.33 -1.53 -1.48
CA ASP A 107 -8.58 -1.64 -2.91
C ASP A 107 -8.42 -0.25 -3.55
N LEU A 108 -8.72 -0.12 -4.84
CA LEU A 108 -8.57 1.16 -5.54
C LEU A 108 -9.52 2.25 -4.99
N ASP A 109 -10.74 1.87 -4.62
CA ASP A 109 -11.77 2.76 -4.07
C ASP A 109 -11.39 3.29 -2.67
N SER A 110 -10.37 2.71 -2.05
CA SER A 110 -9.81 3.19 -0.80
C SER A 110 -9.06 4.52 -0.93
N PHE A 111 -8.77 4.97 -2.15
CA PHE A 111 -8.01 6.18 -2.42
C PHE A 111 -8.79 7.17 -3.28
N VAL A 112 -8.64 8.45 -2.96
CA VAL A 112 -9.18 9.54 -3.77
C VAL A 112 -8.09 10.57 -4.07
N LEU A 113 -8.13 11.20 -5.24
CA LEU A 113 -7.23 12.31 -5.52
C LEU A 113 -7.53 13.44 -4.54
N ALA A 114 -6.51 13.89 -3.81
CA ALA A 114 -6.61 15.07 -2.98
C ALA A 114 -7.02 16.26 -3.88
N SER A 115 -8.14 16.89 -3.55
CA SER A 115 -8.49 18.18 -4.14
C SER A 115 -7.39 19.17 -3.74
N ASN A 116 -6.88 19.96 -4.69
CA ASN A 116 -5.89 21.01 -4.43
C ASN A 116 -6.52 22.12 -3.57
N GLU A 117 -6.75 21.85 -2.29
CA GLU A 117 -7.16 22.83 -1.28
C GLU A 117 -5.92 23.17 -0.44
N ALA A 118 -4.90 23.75 -1.08
CA ALA A 118 -3.84 24.53 -0.44
C ALA A 118 -2.94 25.17 -1.51
N SER A 119 -3.47 26.18 -2.19
CA SER A 119 -2.66 27.30 -2.66
C SER A 119 -3.18 28.54 -1.97
N THR A 120 -2.66 28.83 -0.77
CA THR A 120 -2.62 30.18 -0.23
C THR A 120 -1.48 30.28 0.78
#